data_AF-A0A382C6V1-F1
#
_entry.id   AF-A0A382C6V1-F1
#
_cell.length_a   1.000
_cell.length_b   1.000
_cell.length_c   1.000
_cell.angle_alpha   90.00
_cell.angle_beta   90.00
_cell.angle_gamma   90.00
#
_symmetry.space_group_name_H-M   'P 1'
#
loop_
_entity.id
_entity.type
_entity.pdbx_description
1 polymer ?
#
loop_
_entity_poly.entity_id
_entity_poly.type
_entity_poly.pdbx_seq_one_letter_code
_entity_poly.pdbx_strand_id
1 'polypeptide(L)'
;ARGIRNYLARVCWDGKRLHRSIAGSRALGTASLQDYAYVAAGLLAWAELTGEAEDFRLVRTITTAAWQRFFIGNGWRLTDQTLLATDGLQETIPDGALPSPAAVLSLTTLQLGDLELQRLAARALNRAYDQVSARAFYFPTRILALERLVGLARD
;
A
#
# COMPACT_ATOMS: atom_id res chain seq x y z
N ALA A 1 -1.02 -16.38 12.98
CA ALA A 1 -0.50 -15.67 11.79
C ALA A 1 -0.58 -16.49 10.49
N ARG A 2 -0.01 -17.71 10.40
CA ARG A 2 -0.05 -18.56 9.18
C ARG A 2 -1.43 -18.72 8.53
N GLY A 3 -2.48 -18.97 9.32
CA GLY A 3 -3.85 -19.12 8.81
C GLY A 3 -4.38 -17.86 8.12
N ILE A 4 -4.10 -16.68 8.68
CA ILE A 4 -4.48 -15.38 8.09
C ILE A 4 -3.73 -15.17 6.77
N ARG A 5 -2.41 -15.41 6.74
CA ARG A 5 -1.63 -15.36 5.49
C ARG A 5 -2.22 -16.26 4.41
N ASN A 6 -2.56 -17.50 4.75
CA ASN A 6 -3.12 -18.45 3.79
C ASN A 6 -4.49 -18.00 3.29
N TYR A 7 -5.33 -17.45 4.15
CA TYR A 7 -6.61 -16.88 3.75
C TYR A 7 -6.42 -15.71 2.77
N LEU A 8 -5.56 -14.75 3.11
CA LEU A 8 -5.26 -13.61 2.22
C LEU A 8 -4.70 -14.07 0.87
N ALA A 9 -3.75 -15.00 0.88
CA ALA A 9 -3.05 -15.47 -0.31
C ALA A 9 -3.90 -16.36 -1.22
N ARG A 10 -4.77 -17.20 -0.65
CA ARG A 10 -5.49 -18.25 -1.39
C ARG A 10 -6.98 -17.98 -1.57
N VAL A 11 -7.55 -17.07 -0.78
CA VAL A 11 -9.00 -16.78 -0.80
C VAL A 11 -9.25 -15.35 -1.24
N CYS A 12 -8.57 -14.36 -0.65
CA CYS A 12 -8.79 -12.96 -1.00
C CYS A 12 -8.09 -12.53 -2.28
N TRP A 13 -6.95 -13.14 -2.63
CA TRP A 13 -6.21 -12.82 -3.85
C TRP A 13 -6.57 -13.77 -4.99
N ASP A 14 -7.09 -13.25 -6.10
CA ASP A 14 -7.49 -14.05 -7.27
C ASP A 14 -6.38 -14.21 -8.33
N GLY A 15 -5.17 -13.72 -8.05
CA GLY A 15 -4.06 -13.66 -9.01
C GLY A 15 -3.94 -12.32 -9.76
N LYS A 16 -4.97 -11.47 -9.73
CA LYS A 16 -5.05 -10.19 -10.44
C LYS A 16 -5.53 -9.03 -9.56
N ARG A 17 -6.42 -9.31 -8.62
CA ARG A 17 -7.11 -8.38 -7.73
C ARG A 17 -7.29 -8.98 -6.35
N LEU A 18 -7.19 -8.11 -5.36
CA LEU A 18 -7.61 -8.38 -4.00
C LEU A 18 -9.13 -8.19 -3.91
N HIS A 19 -9.82 -9.15 -3.32
CA HIS A 19 -11.20 -9.04 -2.88
C HIS A 19 -11.23 -8.60 -1.43
N ARG A 20 -12.11 -7.64 -1.10
CA ARG A 20 -12.27 -7.16 0.27
C ARG A 20 -12.74 -8.28 1.20
N SER A 21 -13.73 -9.04 0.75
CA SER A 21 -14.21 -10.23 1.44
C SER A 21 -14.85 -11.21 0.47
N ILE A 22 -14.91 -12.48 0.89
CA ILE A 22 -15.54 -13.57 0.15
C ILE A 22 -16.63 -14.18 1.03
N ALA A 23 -17.84 -14.33 0.49
CA ALA A 23 -18.92 -15.10 1.10
C ALA A 23 -19.30 -16.26 0.18
N GLY A 24 -19.04 -17.50 0.62
CA GLY A 24 -19.14 -18.67 -0.24
C GLY A 24 -18.16 -18.56 -1.41
N SER A 25 -18.68 -18.55 -2.64
CA SER A 25 -17.89 -18.34 -3.87
C SER A 25 -17.96 -16.91 -4.42
N ARG A 26 -18.63 -15.99 -3.72
CA ARG A 26 -18.88 -14.63 -4.22
C ARG A 26 -17.99 -13.60 -3.52
N ALA A 27 -17.29 -12.79 -4.32
CA ALA A 27 -16.63 -11.58 -3.82
C ALA A 27 -17.66 -10.53 -3.40
N LEU A 28 -17.46 -9.94 -2.22
CA LEU A 28 -18.31 -8.90 -1.66
C LEU A 28 -17.55 -7.57 -1.59
N GLY A 29 -18.13 -6.54 -2.21
CA GLY A 29 -17.53 -5.22 -2.31
C GLY A 29 -16.25 -5.19 -3.15
N THR A 30 -15.60 -4.03 -3.15
CA THR A 30 -14.39 -3.76 -3.93
C THR A 30 -13.27 -3.39 -2.98
N ALA A 31 -12.10 -4.01 -3.16
CA ALA A 31 -10.93 -3.65 -2.36
C ALA A 31 -10.44 -2.24 -2.70
N SER A 32 -10.22 -1.45 -1.66
CA SER A 32 -9.71 -0.09 -1.70
C SER A 32 -8.18 -0.06 -1.59
N LEU A 33 -7.58 1.12 -1.75
CA LEU A 33 -6.15 1.34 -1.45
C LEU A 33 -5.80 0.86 -0.03
N GLN A 34 -6.70 1.07 0.93
CA GLN A 34 -6.51 0.65 2.31
C GLN A 34 -6.38 -0.88 2.45
N ASP A 35 -7.26 -1.62 1.76
CA ASP A 35 -7.25 -3.09 1.78
C ASP A 35 -5.91 -3.63 1.23
N TYR A 36 -5.45 -3.08 0.11
CA TYR A 36 -4.16 -3.48 -0.47
C TYR A 36 -2.96 -3.10 0.40
N ALA A 37 -2.92 -1.87 0.92
CA ALA A 37 -1.80 -1.37 1.70
C ALA A 37 -1.56 -2.21 2.95
N TYR A 38 -2.63 -2.52 3.70
CA TYR A 38 -2.52 -3.28 4.94
C TYR A 38 -2.29 -4.77 4.72
N VAL A 39 -2.87 -5.35 3.65
CA VAL A 39 -2.57 -6.74 3.28
C VAL A 39 -1.11 -6.88 2.83
N ALA A 40 -0.60 -5.95 2.02
CA ALA A 40 0.80 -5.96 1.62
C ALA A 40 1.74 -5.81 2.82
N ALA A 41 1.46 -4.87 3.74
CA ALA A 41 2.26 -4.68 4.95
C ALA A 41 2.26 -5.92 5.86
N GLY A 42 1.08 -6.50 6.11
CA GLY A 42 0.96 -7.71 6.94
C GLY A 42 1.62 -8.94 6.31
N LEU A 43 1.53 -9.10 4.99
CA LEU A 43 2.20 -10.17 4.27
C LEU A 43 3.73 -9.96 4.23
N LEU A 44 4.21 -8.72 4.15
CA LEU A 44 5.64 -8.42 4.24
C LEU A 44 6.19 -8.79 5.62
N ALA A 45 5.53 -8.36 6.70
CA ALA A 45 5.93 -8.74 8.05
C ALA A 45 5.94 -10.27 8.25
N TRP A 46 5.01 -10.99 7.62
CA TRP A 46 5.01 -12.45 7.61
C TRP A 46 6.19 -13.02 6.81
N ALA A 47 6.48 -12.49 5.62
CA ALA A 47 7.60 -12.91 4.78
C ALA A 47 8.95 -12.70 5.49
N GLU A 48 9.12 -11.57 6.19
CA GLU A 48 10.31 -11.29 7.00
C GLU A 48 10.45 -12.24 8.18
N LEU A 49 9.34 -12.61 8.82
CA LEU A 49 9.34 -13.58 9.93
C LEU A 49 9.73 -14.99 9.48
N THR A 50 9.26 -15.43 8.31
CA THR A 50 9.45 -16.81 7.84
C THR A 50 10.67 -16.98 6.94
N GLY A 51 11.10 -15.92 6.25
CA GLY A 51 12.14 -15.98 5.21
C GLY A 51 11.69 -16.66 3.91
N GLU A 52 10.41 -16.97 3.76
CA GLU A 52 9.92 -17.74 2.61
C GLU A 52 9.86 -16.88 1.33
N ALA A 53 10.64 -17.26 0.32
CA ALA A 53 10.74 -16.49 -0.93
C ALA A 53 9.40 -16.36 -1.67
N GLU A 54 8.49 -17.32 -1.50
CA GLU A 54 7.11 -17.24 -2.04
C GLU A 54 6.31 -16.09 -1.45
N ASP A 55 6.50 -15.81 -0.16
CA ASP A 55 5.79 -14.73 0.54
C ASP A 55 6.27 -13.37 0.04
N PHE A 56 7.58 -13.18 -0.15
CA PHE A 56 8.12 -11.96 -0.78
C PHE A 56 7.60 -11.75 -2.21
N ARG A 57 7.51 -12.82 -3.02
CA ARG A 57 6.94 -12.74 -4.38
C ARG A 57 5.47 -12.34 -4.36
N LEU A 58 4.69 -12.86 -3.41
CA LEU A 58 3.30 -12.49 -3.25
C LEU A 58 3.17 -11.00 -2.85
N VAL A 59 3.97 -10.54 -1.88
CA VAL A 59 4.00 -9.13 -1.46
C VAL A 59 4.32 -8.21 -2.63
N ARG A 60 5.35 -8.55 -3.42
CA ARG A 60 5.72 -7.80 -4.64
C ARG A 60 4.54 -7.71 -5.61
N THR A 61 3.86 -8.83 -5.84
CA THR A 61 2.73 -8.91 -6.78
C THR A 61 1.56 -8.04 -6.33
N ILE A 62 1.15 -8.14 -5.06
CA ILE A 62 0.05 -7.35 -4.50
C ILE A 62 0.41 -5.86 -4.45
N THR A 63 1.64 -5.52 -4.04
CA THR A 63 2.15 -4.14 -3.99
C THR A 63 2.17 -3.51 -5.38
N THR A 64 2.65 -4.24 -6.39
CA THR A 64 2.63 -3.78 -7.79
C THR A 64 1.20 -3.52 -8.27
N ALA A 65 0.28 -4.45 -8.00
CA ALA A 65 -1.13 -4.28 -8.34
C ALA A 65 -1.76 -3.06 -7.63
N ALA A 66 -1.37 -2.79 -6.39
CA ALA A 66 -1.83 -1.62 -5.63
C ALA A 66 -1.36 -0.32 -6.29
N TRP A 67 -0.08 -0.20 -6.62
CA TRP A 67 0.46 0.98 -7.29
C TRP A 67 -0.23 1.27 -8.63
N GLN A 68 -0.37 0.25 -9.48
CA GLN A 68 -1.05 0.38 -10.77
C GLN A 68 -2.51 0.82 -10.64
N ARG A 69 -3.18 0.40 -9.56
CA ARG A 69 -4.59 0.71 -9.33
C ARG A 69 -4.77 2.08 -8.71
N PHE A 70 -4.02 2.43 -7.69
CA PHE A 70 -4.39 3.53 -6.81
C PHE A 70 -3.51 4.76 -6.95
N PHE A 71 -2.37 4.68 -7.63
CA PHE A 71 -1.52 5.82 -7.94
C PHE A 71 -1.57 6.14 -9.43
N ILE A 72 -2.29 7.19 -9.83
CA ILE A 72 -2.45 7.60 -11.22
C ILE A 72 -1.75 8.94 -11.44
N GLY A 73 -0.87 9.00 -12.43
CA GLY A 73 -0.12 10.22 -12.73
C GLY A 73 0.73 10.62 -11.51
N ASN A 74 0.28 11.64 -10.78
CA ASN A 74 0.94 12.15 -9.58
C ASN A 74 0.04 12.15 -8.33
N GLY A 75 -1.09 11.42 -8.34
CA GLY A 75 -2.03 11.43 -7.24
C GLY A 75 -2.65 10.06 -6.95
N TRP A 76 -3.24 9.99 -5.77
CA TRP A 76 -3.84 8.82 -5.16
C TRP A 76 -5.35 8.83 -5.33
N ARG A 77 -5.94 7.67 -5.60
CA ARG A 77 -7.37 7.42 -5.39
C ARG A 77 -7.57 6.37 -4.32
N LEU A 78 -8.65 6.50 -3.54
CA LEU A 78 -8.97 5.55 -2.47
C LEU A 78 -9.67 4.29 -2.99
N THR A 79 -10.44 4.40 -4.08
CA THR A 79 -11.17 3.30 -4.73
C THR A 79 -10.88 3.29 -6.23
N ASP A 80 -10.80 2.12 -6.87
CA ASP A 80 -10.68 1.99 -8.33
C ASP A 80 -12.05 1.85 -9.03
N GLN A 81 -13.14 1.88 -8.25
CA GLN A 81 -14.52 1.99 -8.72
C GLN A 81 -15.19 3.15 -7.98
N THR A 82 -15.44 4.26 -8.68
CA THR A 82 -16.25 5.35 -8.14
C THR A 82 -17.65 5.34 -8.75
N LEU A 83 -18.66 5.54 -7.92
CA LEU A 83 -20.02 5.85 -8.36
C LEU A 83 -20.26 7.37 -8.45
N LEU A 84 -19.34 8.17 -7.91
CA LEU A 84 -19.46 9.62 -7.80
C LEU A 84 -18.36 10.33 -8.58
N ALA A 85 -18.75 11.34 -9.37
CA ALA A 85 -17.84 12.12 -10.20
C ALA A 85 -16.81 12.97 -9.41
N THR A 86 -16.95 13.05 -8.08
CA THR A 86 -16.16 13.93 -7.20
C THR A 86 -14.95 13.25 -6.54
N ASP A 87 -14.72 11.95 -6.76
CA ASP A 87 -13.54 11.25 -6.23
C ASP A 87 -12.30 11.61 -7.06
N GLY A 88 -11.77 12.81 -6.80
CA GLY A 88 -10.55 13.32 -7.41
C GLY A 88 -9.29 12.63 -6.87
N LEU A 89 -8.21 12.74 -7.64
CA LEU A 89 -6.89 12.31 -7.20
C LEU A 89 -6.38 13.21 -6.08
N GLN A 90 -5.95 12.61 -4.97
CA GLN A 90 -5.35 13.29 -3.83
C GLN A 90 -3.83 13.25 -3.95
N GLU A 91 -3.14 14.38 -3.83
CA GLU A 91 -1.67 14.38 -3.92
C GLU A 91 -1.01 13.57 -2.79
N THR A 92 -1.61 13.60 -1.60
CA THR A 92 -1.26 12.77 -0.45
C THR A 92 -2.53 12.46 0.35
N ILE A 93 -2.49 11.41 1.15
CA ILE A 93 -3.58 10.99 2.04
C ILE A 93 -3.08 11.12 3.48
N PRO A 94 -3.74 11.90 4.35
CA PRO A 94 -3.36 11.99 5.76
C PRO A 94 -3.69 10.71 6.52
N ASP A 95 -3.02 10.54 7.65
CA ASP A 95 -3.43 9.58 8.67
C ASP A 95 -4.81 9.97 9.25
N GLY A 96 -5.61 8.96 9.57
CA GLY A 96 -6.89 9.12 10.25
C GLY A 96 -6.91 8.32 11.54
N ALA A 97 -8.03 7.63 11.82
CA ALA A 97 -8.07 6.62 12.88
C ALA A 97 -7.12 5.43 12.60
N LEU A 98 -6.73 5.25 11.33
CA LEU A 98 -5.75 4.28 10.88
C LEU A 98 -4.60 4.99 10.15
N PRO A 99 -3.42 4.36 10.05
CA PRO A 99 -2.30 4.87 9.26
C PRO A 99 -2.69 5.27 7.83
N SER A 100 -2.05 6.28 7.25
CA SER A 100 -2.33 6.62 5.85
C SER A 100 -2.04 5.42 4.92
N PRO A 101 -2.99 4.93 4.12
CA PRO A 101 -2.77 3.74 3.31
C PRO A 101 -1.80 4.01 2.15
N ALA A 102 -1.71 5.24 1.64
CA ALA A 102 -0.68 5.64 0.68
C ALA A 102 0.72 5.61 1.31
N ALA A 103 0.85 6.09 2.55
CA ALA A 103 2.11 6.08 3.27
C ALA A 103 2.53 4.65 3.66
N VAL A 104 1.59 3.80 4.12
CA VAL A 104 1.85 2.39 4.39
C VAL A 104 2.29 1.67 3.13
N LEU A 105 1.61 1.83 1.99
CA LEU A 105 2.03 1.19 0.74
C LEU A 105 3.43 1.64 0.34
N SER A 106 3.75 2.92 0.51
CA SER A 106 5.08 3.47 0.23
C SER A 106 6.15 2.86 1.15
N LEU A 107 5.89 2.81 2.47
CA LEU A 107 6.82 2.22 3.44
C LEU A 107 7.05 0.72 3.16
N THR A 108 5.98 -0.05 2.95
CA THR A 108 6.04 -1.47 2.58
C THR A 108 6.87 -1.67 1.31
N THR A 109 6.69 -0.78 0.32
CA THR A 109 7.46 -0.81 -0.94
C THR A 109 8.95 -0.56 -0.70
N LEU A 110 9.29 0.39 0.16
CA LEU A 110 10.68 0.69 0.52
C LEU A 110 11.34 -0.49 1.25
N GLN A 111 10.60 -1.12 2.18
CA GLN A 111 11.07 -2.28 2.94
C GLN A 111 11.25 -3.53 2.06
N LEU A 112 10.37 -3.74 1.08
CA LEU A 112 10.45 -4.88 0.16
C LEU A 112 11.76 -4.91 -0.66
N GLY A 113 12.39 -3.76 -0.90
CA GLY A 113 13.71 -3.69 -1.53
C GLY A 113 13.71 -3.79 -3.07
N ASP A 114 12.55 -3.75 -3.72
CA ASP A 114 12.47 -3.74 -5.19
C ASP A 114 12.79 -2.35 -5.74
N LEU A 115 13.90 -2.22 -6.50
CA LEU A 115 14.40 -0.92 -6.97
C LEU A 115 13.42 -0.15 -7.85
N GLU A 116 12.61 -0.82 -8.69
CA GLU A 116 11.65 -0.14 -9.55
C GLU A 116 10.50 0.43 -8.73
N LEU A 117 9.96 -0.38 -7.80
CA LEU A 117 8.91 0.06 -6.90
C LEU A 117 9.41 1.12 -5.91
N GLN A 118 10.66 1.02 -5.43
CA GLN A 118 11.27 2.03 -4.55
C GLN A 118 11.35 3.41 -5.22
N ARG A 119 11.73 3.47 -6.50
CA ARG A 119 11.69 4.74 -7.27
C ARG A 119 10.28 5.31 -7.36
N LEU A 120 9.28 4.46 -7.51
CA LEU A 120 7.88 4.87 -7.54
C LEU A 120 7.42 5.41 -6.17
N ALA A 121 7.77 4.73 -5.08
CA ALA A 121 7.52 5.19 -3.72
C ALA A 121 8.20 6.54 -3.44
N ALA A 122 9.47 6.69 -3.82
CA ALA A 122 10.22 7.94 -3.69
C ALA A 122 9.53 9.10 -4.44
N ARG A 123 9.09 8.85 -5.69
CA ARG A 123 8.34 9.85 -6.47
C ARG A 123 7.05 10.27 -5.77
N ALA A 124 6.30 9.36 -5.16
CA ALA A 124 5.08 9.68 -4.44
C ALA A 124 5.34 10.40 -3.09
N LEU A 125 6.44 10.04 -2.40
CA LEU A 125 6.85 10.62 -1.13
C LEU A 125 7.46 12.03 -1.27
N ASN A 126 8.10 12.34 -2.39
CA ASN A 126 8.66 13.67 -2.69
C ASN A 126 7.59 14.72 -3.11
N ARG A 127 6.31 14.47 -2.80
CA ARG A 127 5.18 15.37 -3.10
C ARG A 127 4.56 15.95 -1.83
N ALA A 128 3.67 16.93 -2.01
CA ALA A 128 2.88 17.54 -0.92
C ALA A 128 3.71 18.06 0.26
N TYR A 129 4.96 18.50 0.01
CA TYR A 129 5.88 18.95 1.07
C TYR A 129 5.28 20.07 1.93
N ASP A 130 4.66 21.07 1.30
CA ASP A 130 4.06 22.20 2.02
C ASP A 130 2.90 21.75 2.92
N GLN A 131 2.05 20.85 2.43
CA GLN A 131 0.93 20.30 3.20
C GLN A 131 1.41 19.47 4.38
N VAL A 132 2.42 18.62 4.17
CA VAL A 132 2.98 17.76 5.21
C VAL A 132 3.70 18.59 6.26
N SER A 133 4.50 19.57 5.85
CA SER A 133 5.25 20.45 6.77
C SER A 133 4.32 21.32 7.61
N ALA A 134 3.27 21.90 7.02
CA ALA A 134 2.32 22.74 7.74
C ALA A 134 1.41 21.95 8.69
N ARG A 135 1.26 20.62 8.49
CA ARG A 135 0.27 19.79 9.20
C ARG A 135 0.84 18.44 9.63
N ALA A 136 2.11 18.40 10.05
CA ALA A 136 2.87 17.18 10.32
C ALA A 136 2.15 16.19 11.25
N PHE A 137 1.36 16.68 12.20
CA PHE A 137 0.54 15.86 13.10
C PHE A 137 -0.41 14.88 12.37
N TYR A 138 -0.86 15.23 11.16
CA TYR A 138 -1.75 14.39 10.33
C TYR A 138 -0.99 13.48 9.37
N PHE A 139 0.34 13.46 9.40
CA PHE A 139 1.17 12.68 8.47
C PHE A 139 2.26 11.82 9.14
N PRO A 140 2.08 11.28 10.37
CA PRO A 140 3.13 10.51 11.04
C PRO A 140 3.60 9.30 10.21
N THR A 141 2.70 8.55 9.57
CA THR A 141 3.10 7.38 8.77
C THR A 141 3.89 7.80 7.53
N ARG A 142 3.57 8.95 6.93
CA ARG A 142 4.34 9.48 5.80
C ARG A 142 5.74 9.92 6.24
N ILE A 143 5.86 10.54 7.41
CA ILE A 143 7.16 10.93 7.97
C ILE A 143 8.03 9.68 8.18
N LEU A 144 7.48 8.61 8.75
CA LEU A 144 8.19 7.32 8.87
C LEU A 144 8.65 6.77 7.50
N ALA A 145 7.79 6.85 6.48
CA ALA A 145 8.16 6.43 5.12
C ALA A 145 9.28 7.30 4.51
N LEU A 146 9.26 8.61 4.77
CA LEU A 146 10.31 9.54 4.36
C LEU A 146 11.63 9.26 5.08
N GLU A 147 11.60 8.99 6.38
CA GLU A 147 12.80 8.60 7.15
C GLU A 147 13.42 7.32 6.58
N ARG A 148 12.59 6.32 6.25
CA ARG A 148 13.08 5.08 5.60
C ARG A 148 13.71 5.37 4.24
N LEU A 149 13.09 6.23 3.44
CA LEU A 149 13.61 6.63 2.12
C LEU A 149 14.97 7.32 2.25
N VAL A 150 15.12 8.25 3.20
CA VAL A 150 16.37 8.94 3.47
C VAL A 150 17.45 7.97 3.97
N GLY A 151 17.08 6.99 4.79
CA GLY A 151 18.00 5.93 5.23
C GLY A 151 18.57 5.14 4.06
N LEU A 152 17.73 4.74 3.11
CA LEU A 152 18.16 4.00 1.91
C LEU A 152 19.11 4.80 0.99
N ALA A 153 19.09 6.12 1.04
CA ALA A 153 20.01 6.96 0.25
C ALA A 153 21.39 7.13 0.90
N ARG A 154 21.54 6.67 2.16
CA ARG A 154 22.79 6.76 2.93
C ARG A 154 23.56 5.43 3.00
N ASP A 155 22.86 4.33 2.74
CA ASP A 155 23.42 2.97 2.64
C ASP A 155 24.01 2.72 1.24
#